data_AF-A0A936N0C6-F1
#
_entry.id   AF-A0A936N0C6-F1
#
_cell.length_a   1.000
_cell.length_b   1.000
_cell.length_c   1.000
_cell.angle_alpha   90.00
_cell.angle_beta   90.00
_cell.angle_gamma   90.00
#
_symmetry.space_group_name_H-M   'P 1'
#
loop_
_entity.id
_entity.type
_entity.pdbx_description
1 polymer ?
#
loop_
_entity_poly.entity_id
_entity_poly.type
_entity_poly.pdbx_seq_one_letter_code
_entity_poly.pdbx_strand_id
1 'polypeptide(L)'
;MRVHHLLPLLVLLHAAALRGQSDADSSAVRWLGDARALEFMAAYPTLDRVIEGYRVQIHLGSKTDAVKVRQAFLQRHPDVPAYLSYLAPNFRIRVGDLRDRVEAERLRQELRPEFPGCYVVQDQIEPPALTKAGVPSAP
;
A
#
# COMPACT_ATOMS: atom_id res chain seq x y z
N MET A 1 -72.83 -47.87 31.47
CA MET A 1 -73.26 -48.09 30.07
C MET A 1 -72.01 -48.03 29.18
N ARG A 2 -71.89 -48.88 28.16
CA ARG A 2 -70.77 -48.86 27.18
C ARG A 2 -71.19 -48.03 25.96
N VAL A 3 -70.35 -47.12 25.46
CA VAL A 3 -70.31 -46.71 24.04
C VAL A 3 -68.85 -46.47 23.62
N HIS A 4 -68.58 -46.73 22.35
CA HIS A 4 -67.32 -47.13 21.72
C HIS A 4 -66.15 -46.13 21.65
N HIS A 5 -64.97 -46.73 21.46
CA HIS A 5 -63.75 -46.13 20.90
C HIS A 5 -63.97 -45.54 19.50
N LEU A 6 -63.17 -44.52 19.13
CA LEU A 6 -62.61 -44.34 17.78
C LEU A 6 -61.43 -43.35 17.81
N LEU A 7 -60.20 -43.87 17.68
CA LEU A 7 -59.01 -43.18 17.14
C LEU A 7 -59.15 -43.08 15.60
N PRO A 8 -58.29 -42.39 14.79
CA PRO A 8 -56.90 -41.96 15.03
C PRO A 8 -56.68 -40.46 14.64
N LEU A 9 -55.52 -39.87 14.24
CA LEU A 9 -54.16 -40.33 13.91
C LEU A 9 -53.14 -39.15 13.98
N LEU A 10 -51.84 -39.49 14.01
CA LEU A 10 -50.71 -38.79 13.34
C LEU A 10 -49.97 -37.61 14.02
N VAL A 11 -48.65 -37.61 13.77
CA VAL A 11 -47.65 -36.50 13.73
C VAL A 11 -46.63 -36.42 14.89
N LEU A 12 -45.43 -36.93 14.55
CA LEU A 12 -44.06 -36.50 14.87
C LEU A 12 -43.64 -36.09 16.31
N LEU A 13 -42.65 -36.83 16.81
CA LEU A 13 -41.26 -36.37 17.01
C LEU A 13 -41.06 -34.88 17.39
N HIS A 14 -40.65 -34.62 18.65
CA HIS A 14 -39.62 -33.62 19.00
C HIS A 14 -39.17 -33.79 20.47
N ALA A 15 -37.91 -34.19 20.68
CA ALA A 15 -37.24 -34.09 21.98
C ALA A 15 -35.76 -33.77 21.73
N ALA A 16 -35.38 -32.52 21.94
CA ALA A 16 -34.01 -32.03 21.72
C ALA A 16 -33.12 -32.32 22.93
N ALA A 17 -31.87 -32.70 22.70
CA ALA A 17 -30.83 -32.78 23.73
C ALA A 17 -29.46 -32.37 23.16
N LEU A 18 -29.20 -31.06 23.26
CA LEU A 18 -27.93 -30.35 23.20
C LEU A 18 -26.67 -31.16 22.79
N ARG A 19 -26.22 -30.96 21.55
CA ARG A 19 -24.79 -30.70 21.31
C ARG A 19 -24.64 -29.19 21.19
N GLY A 20 -24.09 -28.55 22.22
CA GLY A 20 -23.69 -27.16 22.13
C GLY A 20 -22.51 -27.04 21.16
N GLN A 21 -22.78 -26.59 19.93
CA GLN A 21 -21.73 -26.01 19.11
C GLN A 21 -21.34 -24.69 19.76
N SER A 22 -20.14 -24.65 20.33
CA SER A 22 -19.47 -23.40 20.65
C SER A 22 -18.98 -22.79 19.34
N ASP A 23 -19.91 -22.28 18.53
CA ASP A 23 -19.57 -21.41 17.42
C ASP A 23 -18.98 -20.15 18.06
N ALA A 24 -17.64 -20.05 18.01
CA ALA A 24 -16.93 -18.89 18.47
C ALA A 24 -17.47 -17.66 17.74
N ASP A 25 -17.66 -16.56 18.47
CA ASP A 25 -18.02 -15.23 17.95
C ASP A 25 -16.95 -14.74 16.95
N SER A 26 -16.98 -15.28 15.75
CA SER A 26 -16.36 -14.67 14.58
C SER A 26 -17.28 -13.55 14.17
N SER A 27 -16.98 -12.35 14.66
CA SER A 27 -17.63 -11.10 14.25
C SER A 27 -17.33 -10.86 12.76
N ALA A 28 -18.09 -11.54 11.90
CA ALA A 28 -17.89 -11.58 10.47
C ALA A 28 -18.23 -10.22 9.87
N VAL A 29 -17.22 -9.35 9.77
CA VAL A 29 -17.30 -8.06 9.10
C VAL A 29 -17.66 -8.30 7.64
N ARG A 30 -18.95 -8.20 7.31
CA ARG A 30 -19.43 -8.24 5.94
C ARG A 30 -19.02 -6.96 5.23
N TRP A 31 -17.96 -7.06 4.46
CA TRP A 31 -17.53 -6.02 3.52
C TRP A 31 -18.59 -5.84 2.44
N LEU A 32 -19.54 -4.93 2.68
CA LEU A 32 -20.52 -4.49 1.68
C LEU A 32 -19.89 -3.44 0.75
N GLY A 33 -18.80 -3.83 0.06
CA GLY A 33 -18.19 -3.00 -0.97
C GLY A 33 -19.12 -2.88 -2.17
N ASP A 34 -19.37 -1.66 -2.65
CA ASP A 34 -20.07 -1.49 -3.92
C ASP A 34 -19.14 -1.83 -5.10
N ALA A 35 -19.72 -2.23 -6.23
CA ALA A 35 -18.95 -2.62 -7.41
C ALA A 35 -18.01 -1.49 -7.88
N ARG A 36 -18.43 -0.23 -7.67
CA ARG A 36 -17.68 0.97 -8.05
C ARG A 36 -16.45 1.21 -7.16
N ALA A 37 -16.51 0.97 -5.85
CA ALA A 37 -15.33 1.05 -4.99
C ALA A 37 -14.34 -0.08 -5.32
N LEU A 38 -14.82 -1.28 -5.65
CA LEU A 38 -13.96 -2.38 -6.08
C LEU A 38 -13.24 -2.07 -7.41
N GLU A 39 -13.96 -1.56 -8.41
CA GLU A 39 -13.39 -1.09 -9.67
C GLU A 39 -12.39 0.06 -9.44
N PHE A 40 -12.76 1.06 -8.62
CA PHE A 40 -11.88 2.16 -8.26
C PHE A 40 -10.61 1.67 -7.55
N MET A 41 -10.70 0.71 -6.61
CA MET A 41 -9.54 0.15 -5.92
C MET A 41 -8.68 -0.76 -6.82
N ALA A 42 -9.24 -1.33 -7.88
CA ALA A 42 -8.47 -2.04 -8.91
C ALA A 42 -7.73 -1.07 -9.84
N ALA A 43 -8.33 0.08 -10.17
CA ALA A 43 -7.71 1.14 -10.98
C ALA A 43 -6.78 2.08 -10.17
N TYR A 44 -6.93 2.15 -8.85
CA TYR A 44 -6.17 3.06 -7.98
C TYR A 44 -4.64 2.92 -8.09
N PRO A 45 -4.05 1.70 -8.17
CA PRO A 45 -2.61 1.52 -8.29
C PRO A 45 -2.04 1.97 -9.64
N THR A 46 -2.89 2.12 -10.66
CA THR A 46 -2.49 2.57 -12.01
C THR A 46 -2.73 4.06 -12.25
N LEU A 47 -3.14 4.82 -11.23
CA LEU A 47 -3.23 6.26 -11.30
C LEU A 47 -1.87 6.89 -10.97
N ASP A 48 -1.23 7.50 -11.95
CA ASP A 48 -0.02 8.32 -11.79
C ASP A 48 -0.30 9.55 -10.91
N ARG A 49 -0.32 9.35 -9.59
CA ARG A 49 -0.54 10.41 -8.60
C ARG A 49 0.77 11.13 -8.28
N VAL A 50 1.27 11.89 -9.23
CA VAL A 50 2.31 12.90 -8.96
C VAL A 50 1.75 13.99 -8.05
N ILE A 51 2.45 14.30 -6.97
CA ILE A 51 2.16 15.45 -6.10
C ILE A 51 3.37 16.39 -6.03
N GLU A 52 3.14 17.66 -5.72
CA GLU A 52 4.23 18.59 -5.45
C GLU A 52 4.97 18.21 -4.17
N GLY A 53 6.30 18.19 -4.25
CA GLY A 53 7.17 17.89 -3.12
C GLY A 53 8.62 18.23 -3.42
N TYR A 54 9.52 17.50 -2.77
CA TYR A 54 10.96 17.74 -2.78
C TYR A 54 11.73 16.45 -2.99
N ARG A 55 12.84 16.55 -3.75
CA ARG A 55 13.85 15.50 -3.89
C ARG A 55 15.23 16.09 -3.62
N VAL A 56 16.21 15.24 -3.34
CA VAL A 56 17.62 15.66 -3.26
C VAL A 56 18.33 15.29 -4.56
N GLN A 57 18.90 16.27 -5.26
CA GLN A 57 19.76 15.97 -6.41
C GLN A 57 21.18 15.65 -5.93
N ILE A 58 21.71 14.49 -6.30
CA ILE A 58 23.03 13.99 -5.84
C ILE A 58 24.10 13.99 -6.94
N HIS A 59 23.71 14.02 -8.22
CA HIS A 59 24.64 13.98 -9.35
C HIS A 59 24.09 14.67 -10.60
N LEU A 60 24.99 15.22 -11.41
CA LEU A 60 24.77 15.73 -12.76
C LEU A 60 26.03 15.45 -13.58
N GLY A 61 25.92 14.72 -14.70
CA GLY A 61 27.09 14.31 -15.48
C GLY A 61 26.76 13.41 -16.67
N SER A 62 27.71 12.57 -17.06
CA SER A 62 27.54 11.63 -18.18
C SER A 62 26.50 10.54 -17.84
N LYS A 63 25.90 9.91 -18.86
CA LYS A 63 24.97 8.77 -18.66
C LYS A 63 25.64 7.63 -17.90
N THR A 64 26.89 7.33 -18.24
CA THR A 64 27.67 6.23 -17.64
C THR A 64 27.95 6.46 -16.16
N ASP A 65 28.24 7.70 -15.77
CA ASP A 65 28.54 8.02 -14.37
C ASP A 65 27.25 8.13 -13.55
N ALA A 66 26.19 8.71 -14.11
CA ALA A 66 24.87 8.76 -13.49
C ALA A 66 24.33 7.36 -13.16
N VAL A 67 24.49 6.37 -14.06
CA VAL A 67 24.10 4.97 -13.81
C VAL A 67 24.91 4.35 -12.67
N LYS A 68 26.25 4.51 -12.67
CA LYS A 68 27.13 4.00 -11.59
C LYS A 68 26.76 4.62 -10.24
N VAL A 69 26.58 5.94 -10.19
CA VAL A 69 26.19 6.68 -8.97
C VAL A 69 24.83 6.20 -8.45
N ARG A 70 23.83 6.02 -9.34
CA ARG A 70 22.52 5.48 -8.95
C ARG A 70 22.63 4.07 -8.37
N GLN A 71 23.44 3.19 -8.97
CA GLN A 71 23.64 1.84 -8.45
C GLN A 71 24.31 1.84 -7.08
N ALA A 72 25.39 2.62 -6.91
CA ALA A 72 26.09 2.76 -5.63
C ALA A 72 25.21 3.38 -4.54
N PHE A 73 24.33 4.32 -4.90
CA PHE A 73 23.33 4.90 -3.99
C PHE A 73 22.32 3.85 -3.53
N LEU A 74 21.67 3.13 -4.45
CA LEU A 74 20.64 2.13 -4.12
C LEU A 74 21.19 0.93 -3.32
N GLN A 75 22.48 0.63 -3.43
CA GLN A 75 23.15 -0.38 -2.59
C GLN A 75 23.33 0.08 -1.12
N ARG A 76 23.41 1.39 -0.88
CA ARG A 76 23.62 1.98 0.46
C ARG A 76 22.32 2.47 1.11
N HIS A 77 21.36 2.89 0.31
CA HIS A 77 20.07 3.42 0.74
C HIS A 77 18.93 2.67 0.02
N PRO A 78 18.69 1.38 0.35
CA PRO A 78 17.70 0.56 -0.34
C PRO A 78 16.27 1.09 -0.17
N ASP A 79 15.98 1.76 0.95
CA ASP A 79 14.67 2.34 1.28
C ASP A 79 14.42 3.71 0.61
N VAL A 80 15.45 4.31 -0.01
CA VAL A 80 15.33 5.64 -0.64
C VAL A 80 15.32 5.49 -2.16
N PRO A 81 14.22 5.83 -2.85
CA PRO A 81 14.13 5.69 -4.30
C PRO A 81 15.09 6.65 -5.02
N ALA A 82 15.61 6.24 -6.19
CA ALA A 82 16.58 6.99 -6.97
C ALA A 82 16.23 7.05 -8.45
N TYR A 83 15.99 8.27 -8.93
CA TYR A 83 15.47 8.62 -10.24
C TYR A 83 16.57 9.18 -11.14
N LEU A 84 16.78 8.55 -12.30
CA LEU A 84 17.67 9.04 -13.35
C LEU A 84 16.84 9.77 -14.40
N SER A 85 17.14 11.06 -14.63
CA SER A 85 16.47 11.87 -15.65
C SER A 85 17.49 12.55 -16.57
N TYR A 86 17.09 12.74 -17.84
CA TYR A 86 17.91 13.45 -18.82
C TYR A 86 17.68 14.96 -18.69
N LEU A 87 18.76 15.73 -18.62
CA LEU A 87 18.79 17.19 -18.59
C LEU A 87 19.88 17.65 -19.56
N ALA A 88 19.50 17.77 -20.83
CA ALA A 88 20.43 17.93 -21.96
C ALA A 88 21.52 18.99 -21.69
N PRO A 89 22.80 18.70 -21.96
CA PRO A 89 23.34 17.46 -22.55
C PRO A 89 23.60 16.31 -21.55
N ASN A 90 23.31 16.51 -20.27
CA ASN A 90 23.73 15.64 -19.17
C ASN A 90 22.59 14.75 -18.62
N PHE A 91 22.94 13.86 -17.70
CA PHE A 91 22.00 13.08 -16.89
C PHE A 91 22.13 13.48 -15.43
N ARG A 92 20.99 13.59 -14.73
CA ARG A 92 20.92 13.93 -13.31
C ARG A 92 20.29 12.80 -12.50
N ILE A 93 20.75 12.64 -11.26
CA ILE A 93 20.16 11.71 -10.29
C ILE A 93 19.49 12.51 -9.17
N ARG A 94 18.20 12.25 -8.94
CA ARG A 94 17.41 12.77 -7.82
C ARG A 94 16.95 11.61 -6.94
N VAL A 95 16.92 11.79 -5.62
CA VAL A 95 16.62 10.74 -4.65
C VAL A 95 15.59 11.18 -3.61
N GLY A 96 14.84 10.21 -3.10
CA GLY A 96 13.74 10.39 -2.15
C GLY A 96 12.48 11.00 -2.76
N ASP A 97 11.39 10.95 -2.00
CA ASP A 97 10.08 11.52 -2.30
C ASP A 97 9.55 12.18 -1.03
N LEU A 98 9.96 13.43 -0.80
CA LEU A 98 9.79 14.10 0.48
C LEU A 98 8.74 15.19 0.35
N ARG A 99 7.70 15.13 1.19
CA ARG A 99 6.60 16.10 1.13
C ARG A 99 7.03 17.47 1.65
N ASP A 100 7.83 17.48 2.71
CA ASP A 100 8.25 18.69 3.39
C ASP A 100 9.72 19.04 3.13
N ARG A 101 9.99 20.32 2.88
CA ARG A 101 11.35 20.82 2.65
C ARG A 101 12.30 20.53 3.81
N VAL A 102 11.78 20.49 5.04
CA VAL A 102 12.57 20.20 6.26
C VAL A 102 13.11 18.76 6.23
N GLU A 103 12.30 17.81 5.77
CA GLU A 103 12.74 16.41 5.60
C GLU A 103 13.79 16.30 4.49
N ALA A 104 13.58 17.00 3.36
CA ALA A 104 14.54 17.01 2.27
C ALA A 104 15.90 17.63 2.68
N GLU A 105 15.91 18.64 3.55
CA GLU A 105 17.15 19.19 4.11
C GLU A 105 17.84 18.22 5.08
N ARG A 106 17.09 17.40 5.84
CA ARG A 106 17.68 16.32 6.68
C ARG A 106 18.36 15.27 5.80
N LEU A 107 17.65 14.73 4.80
CA LEU A 107 18.22 13.77 3.85
C LEU A 107 19.44 14.36 3.14
N ARG A 108 19.42 15.64 2.75
CA ARG A 108 20.59 16.31 2.17
C ARG A 108 21.77 16.37 3.15
N GLN A 109 21.52 16.62 4.44
CA GLN A 109 22.59 16.63 5.45
C GLN A 109 23.19 15.23 5.66
N GLU A 110 22.36 14.19 5.69
CA GLU A 110 22.78 12.78 5.77
C GLU A 110 23.62 12.36 4.56
N LEU A 111 23.22 12.78 3.34
CA LEU A 111 23.91 12.45 2.10
C LEU A 111 25.14 13.33 1.80
N ARG A 112 25.30 14.47 2.48
CA ARG A 112 26.40 15.44 2.24
C ARG A 112 27.82 14.86 2.37
N PRO A 113 28.14 13.93 3.31
CA PRO A 113 29.48 13.35 3.40
C PRO A 113 29.86 12.53 2.16
N GLU A 114 28.89 11.88 1.53
CA GLU A 114 29.08 10.99 0.38
C GLU A 114 28.90 11.72 -0.96
N PHE A 115 28.04 12.74 -0.98
CA PHE A 115 27.69 13.55 -2.14
C PHE A 115 27.86 15.04 -1.79
N PRO A 116 29.11 15.57 -1.77
CA PRO A 116 29.41 16.91 -1.25
C PRO A 116 28.79 18.07 -2.05
N GLY A 117 28.22 17.81 -3.24
CA GLY A 117 27.48 18.76 -4.06
C GLY A 117 25.95 18.59 -4.04
N CYS A 118 25.38 17.77 -3.15
CA CYS A 118 23.93 17.52 -3.16
C CYS A 118 23.09 18.72 -2.67
N TYR A 119 21.91 18.90 -3.27
CA TYR A 119 20.99 20.00 -2.97
C TYR A 119 19.51 19.61 -3.09
N VAL A 120 18.65 20.25 -2.30
CA VAL A 120 17.20 20.08 -2.35
C VAL A 120 16.63 20.77 -3.59
N VAL A 121 15.73 20.09 -4.28
CA VAL A 121 14.97 20.60 -5.44
C VAL A 121 13.49 20.32 -5.24
N GLN A 122 12.64 21.27 -5.64
CA GLN A 122 11.21 20.98 -5.85
C GLN A 122 11.07 20.06 -7.06
N ASP A 123 10.18 19.08 -6.93
CA ASP A 123 9.88 18.12 -7.98
C ASP A 123 8.46 17.57 -7.82
N GLN A 124 8.00 16.85 -8.83
CA GLN A 124 6.87 15.94 -8.68
C GLN A 124 7.37 14.65 -8.03
N ILE A 125 6.76 14.28 -6.89
CA ILE A 125 7.12 13.10 -6.09
C ILE A 125 6.05 12.02 -6.19
N GLU A 126 6.48 10.78 -5.95
CA GLU A 126 5.61 9.60 -5.86
C GLU A 126 5.18 9.42 -4.39
N PRO A 127 3.89 9.58 -4.04
CA PRO A 127 3.43 9.42 -2.67
C PRO A 127 3.53 7.94 -2.22
N PRO A 128 3.78 7.69 -0.93
CA PRO A 128 3.92 6.33 -0.42
C PRO A 128 2.66 5.51 -0.67
N ALA A 129 2.85 4.26 -1.07
CA ALA A 129 1.73 3.34 -1.31
C ALA A 129 0.91 3.17 -0.05
N LEU A 130 -0.41 3.39 -0.15
CA LEU A 130 -1.34 3.18 0.94
C LEU A 130 -1.38 1.68 1.28
N THR A 131 -0.70 1.30 2.35
CA THR A 131 -0.72 -0.07 2.86
C THR A 131 -2.17 -0.46 3.16
N LYS A 132 -2.63 -1.57 2.57
CA LYS A 132 -4.00 -2.08 2.76
C LYS A 132 -4.21 -2.61 4.17
N ALA A 133 -4.37 -1.72 5.14
CA ALA A 133 -4.71 -2.06 6.51
C ALA A 133 -6.13 -2.67 6.55
N GLY A 134 -6.22 -3.99 6.65
CA GLY A 134 -7.43 -4.70 7.05
C GLY A 134 -8.41 -5.11 5.94
N VAL A 135 -8.07 -5.03 4.65
CA VAL A 135 -8.88 -5.67 3.60
C VAL A 135 -8.54 -7.16 3.57
N PRO A 136 -9.43 -8.08 4.01
CA PRO A 136 -9.17 -9.51 3.85
C PRO A 136 -9.07 -9.84 2.37
N SER A 137 -8.12 -10.70 2.01
CA SER A 137 -8.08 -11.29 0.67
C SER A 137 -9.42 -11.97 0.39
N ALA A 138 -10.05 -11.61 -0.73
CA ALA A 138 -11.25 -12.28 -1.19
C ALA A 138 -10.99 -13.80 -1.35
N PRO A 139 -11.99 -14.66 -1.08
CA PRO A 139 -11.87 -16.12 -1.21
C PRO A 139 -11.69 -16.57 -2.66
#